data_AF-A0A0A3XE74-F1
#
_entry.id   AF-A0A0A3XE74-F1
#
_cell.length_a   1.000
_cell.length_b   1.000
_cell.length_c   1.000
_cell.angle_alpha   90.00
_cell.angle_beta   90.00
_cell.angle_gamma   90.00
#
_symmetry.space_group_name_H-M   'P 1'
#
loop_
_entity.id
_entity.type
_entity.pdbx_description
1 polymer ?
#
loop_
_entity_poly.entity_id
_entity_poly.type
_entity_poly.pdbx_seq_one_letter_code
_entity_poly.pdbx_strand_id
1 'polypeptide(L)' 'MATKKQLTIKLPEEFQVFGFSRDLLAWYDSQKRDLPWRINRDPYRVWVSEIMLQQTRVETVKPYYHNFMEKFPTVE' A
#
# COMPACT_ATOMS: atom_id res chain seq x y z
N MET A 1 -26.16 -16.95 -17.30
CA MET A 1 -25.93 -15.49 -17.19
C MET A 1 -26.08 -15.10 -15.72
N ALA A 2 -24.98 -14.81 -15.02
CA ALA A 2 -25.02 -14.41 -13.61
C ALA A 2 -25.00 -12.88 -13.51
N THR A 3 -26.06 -12.31 -12.93
CA THR A 3 -26.25 -10.88 -12.74
C THR A 3 -25.26 -10.37 -11.68
N LYS A 4 -24.30 -9.54 -12.08
CA LYS A 4 -23.41 -8.82 -11.15
C LYS A 4 -24.27 -7.90 -10.28
N LYS A 5 -24.42 -8.24 -9.01
CA LYS A 5 -25.04 -7.38 -8.00
C LYS A 5 -24.03 -6.28 -7.68
N GLN A 6 -24.22 -5.08 -8.23
CA GLN A 6 -23.41 -3.92 -7.89
C GLN A 6 -23.68 -3.58 -6.42
N LEU A 7 -22.70 -3.84 -5.54
CA LEU A 7 -22.77 -3.41 -4.15
C LEU A 7 -22.46 -1.92 -4.09
N THR A 8 -23.50 -1.08 -4.14
CA THR A 8 -23.36 0.34 -3.88
C THR A 8 -23.29 0.54 -2.37
N ILE A 9 -22.08 0.58 -1.82
CA ILE A 9 -21.84 0.94 -0.42
C ILE A 9 -22.23 2.43 -0.29
N LYS A 10 -23.30 2.73 0.45
CA LYS A 10 -23.64 4.09 0.87
C LYS A 10 -22.99 4.34 2.23
N LEU A 11 -22.19 5.39 2.34
CA LEU A 11 -21.70 5.87 3.63
C LEU A 11 -22.89 6.46 4.41
N PRO A 12 -22.90 6.37 5.75
CA PRO A 12 -23.88 7.06 6.56
C PRO A 12 -23.91 8.56 6.25
N GLU A 13 -25.08 9.20 6.31
CA GLU A 13 -25.24 10.62 5.97
C GLU A 13 -24.42 11.53 6.90
N GLU A 14 -24.18 11.07 8.13
CA GLU A 14 -23.35 11.71 9.14
C GLU A 14 -21.84 11.54 8.92
N PHE A 15 -21.41 10.69 7.99
CA PHE A 15 -19.98 10.44 7.77
C PHE A 15 -19.33 11.59 7.01
N GLN A 16 -18.64 12.45 7.74
CA GLN A 16 -17.90 13.57 7.16
C GLN A 16 -16.61 13.11 6.47
N VAL A 17 -16.71 12.77 5.18
CA VAL A 17 -15.59 12.28 4.35
C VAL A 17 -14.34 13.16 4.45
N PHE A 18 -14.50 14.49 4.33
CA PHE A 18 -13.37 15.42 4.37
C PHE A 18 -12.69 15.50 5.75
N GLY A 19 -13.49 15.42 6.82
CA GLY A 19 -12.96 15.39 8.19
C GLY A 19 -12.16 14.12 8.42
N PHE A 20 -12.73 12.97 8.05
CA PHE A 20 -12.08 11.68 8.15
C PHE A 20 -10.76 11.61 7.36
N SER A 21 -10.75 12.04 6.10
CA SER A 21 -9.52 12.00 5.29
C SER A 21 -8.40 12.84 5.90
N ARG A 22 -8.71 14.04 6.41
CA ARG A 22 -7.74 14.90 7.09
C ARG A 22 -7.18 14.21 8.34
N ASP A 23 -8.05 13.67 9.18
CA ASP A 23 -7.64 13.06 10.45
C ASP A 23 -6.81 11.78 10.22
N LEU A 24 -7.17 10.98 9.20
CA LEU A 24 -6.39 9.81 8.77
C LEU A 24 -5.00 10.19 8.25
N LEU A 25 -4.90 11.22 7.42
CA LEU A 25 -3.62 11.70 6.89
C LEU A 25 -2.71 12.24 7.99
N ALA A 26 -3.28 13.03 8.93
CA ALA A 26 -2.55 13.54 10.08
C ALA A 26 -2.00 12.40 10.96
N TRP A 27 -2.82 11.38 11.23
CA TRP A 27 -2.38 10.18 11.93
C TRP A 27 -1.26 9.46 11.17
N TYR A 28 -1.44 9.24 9.85
CA TYR A 28 -0.45 8.56 9.02
C TYR A 28 0.90 9.27 9.05
N ASP A 29 0.92 10.60 8.98
CA ASP A 29 2.18 11.35 9.05
C ASP A 29 2.89 11.20 10.39
N SER A 30 2.15 11.04 11.49
CA SER A 30 2.73 10.83 12.82
C SER A 30 3.09 9.38 13.14
N GLN A 31 2.40 8.39 12.57
CA GLN A 31 2.50 6.97 12.96
C GLN A 31 3.03 6.04 11.85
N LYS A 32 3.32 6.56 10.63
CA LYS A 32 3.81 5.73 9.53
C LYS A 32 5.09 5.00 9.93
N ARG A 33 5.10 3.69 9.67
CA ARG A 33 6.30 2.87 9.78
C ARG A 33 7.29 3.21 8.68
N ASP A 34 8.57 3.19 9.04
CA ASP A 34 9.66 3.25 8.08
C ASP A 34 9.78 1.91 7.34
N LEU A 35 9.59 1.93 6.02
CA LEU A 35 9.61 0.76 5.16
C LEU A 35 10.46 1.07 3.93
N PRO A 36 11.41 0.18 3.54
CA PRO A 36 12.37 0.46 2.46
C PRO A 36 11.72 0.86 1.12
N TRP A 37 10.61 0.20 0.78
CA TRP A 37 9.84 0.47 -0.45
C TRP A 37 9.00 1.74 -0.41
N ARG A 38 8.93 2.46 0.73
CA ARG A 38 8.25 3.77 0.85
C ARG A 38 9.18 4.96 0.67
N ILE A 39 10.50 4.76 0.64
CA ILE A 39 11.50 5.84 0.54
C ILE A 39 11.52 6.42 -0.88
N ASN A 40 11.45 5.55 -1.90
CA ASN A 40 11.46 5.93 -3.32
C ASN A 40 10.11 5.57 -3.95
N ARG A 41 9.51 6.49 -4.71
CA ARG A 41 8.24 6.31 -5.44
C ARG A 41 8.43 5.73 -6.85
N ASP A 42 9.59 5.16 -7.13
CA ASP A 42 9.88 4.42 -8.36
C ASP A 42 8.82 3.31 -8.60
N PRO A 43 8.12 3.34 -9.76
CA PRO A 43 7.09 2.37 -10.10
C PRO A 43 7.55 0.92 -10.01
N TYR A 44 8.80 0.61 -10.41
CA TYR A 44 9.33 -0.75 -10.36
C TYR A 44 9.47 -1.25 -8.92
N ARG A 45 10.06 -0.42 -8.06
CA ARG A 45 10.23 -0.70 -6.63
C ARG A 45 8.90 -0.86 -5.90
N VAL A 46 7.92 0.00 -6.21
CA VAL A 46 6.57 -0.11 -5.67
C VAL A 46 5.95 -1.43 -6.10
N TRP A 47 5.96 -1.72 -7.40
CA TRP A 47 5.38 -2.95 -7.94
C TRP A 47 5.98 -4.22 -7.33
N VAL A 48 7.31 -4.31 -7.26
CA VAL A 48 8.00 -5.45 -6.62
C VAL A 48 7.57 -5.61 -5.16
N SER A 49 7.49 -4.52 -4.41
CA SER A 49 7.07 -4.56 -3.00
C SER A 49 5.63 -5.07 -2.83
N GLU A 50 4.72 -4.65 -3.71
CA GLU A 50 3.32 -5.09 -3.69
C GLU A 50 3.20 -6.59 -3.98
N ILE A 51 3.91 -7.09 -5.00
CA ILE A 51 3.91 -8.54 -5.33
C ILE A 51 4.43 -9.37 -4.16
N MET A 52 5.50 -8.95 -3.50
CA MET A 52 6.03 -9.67 -2.33
C MET A 52 5.03 -9.68 -1.16
N LEU A 53 4.32 -8.58 -0.94
CA LEU A 53 3.39 -8.42 0.19
C LEU A 53 2.06 -9.16 0.03
N GLN A 54 1.68 -9.61 -1.17
CA GLN A 54 0.40 -10.29 -1.41
C GLN A 54 0.24 -11.62 -0.65
N GLN A 55 1.34 -12.33 -0.34
CA GLN A 55 1.29 -13.63 0.37
C GLN A 55 2.22 -13.70 1.59
N THR A 56 2.83 -12.60 2.00
CA THR A 56 3.83 -12.60 3.09
C THR A 56 3.65 -11.43 4.06
N ARG A 57 4.37 -11.47 5.19
CA ARG A 57 4.31 -10.41 6.21
C ARG A 57 5.42 -9.39 5.98
N VAL A 58 5.18 -8.15 6.39
CA VAL A 58 6.13 -7.03 6.28
C VAL A 58 7.52 -7.37 6.80
N GLU A 59 7.63 -7.96 7.99
CA GLU A 59 8.94 -8.30 8.59
C GLU A 59 9.68 -9.37 7.80
N THR A 60 8.96 -10.30 7.18
CA THR A 60 9.55 -11.31 6.31
C THR A 60 10.06 -10.68 5.00
N VAL A 61 9.33 -9.72 4.42
CA VAL A 61 9.70 -9.12 3.12
C VAL A 61 10.94 -8.26 3.18
N LYS A 62 11.17 -7.51 4.27
CA LYS A 62 12.28 -6.54 4.37
C LYS A 62 13.64 -7.07 3.85
N PRO A 63 14.17 -8.21 4.33
CA PRO A 63 15.45 -8.73 3.82
C PRO A 63 15.38 -9.22 2.37
N TYR A 64 14.25 -9.79 1.93
CA TYR A 64 14.09 -10.25 0.56
C TYR A 64 14.02 -9.09 -0.44
N TYR A 65 13.31 -8.03 -0.07
CA TYR A 65 13.23 -6.81 -0.86
C TYR A 65 14.62 -6.20 -1.05
N HIS A 66 15.41 -6.09 0.02
CA HIS A 66 16.78 -5.57 -0.08
C HIS A 66 17.63 -6.40 -1.04
N ASN A 67 17.72 -7.72 -0.80
CA ASN A 67 18.51 -8.64 -1.62
C ASN A 67 18.04 -8.67 -3.09
N PHE A 68 16.74 -8.50 -3.32
CA PHE A 68 16.17 -8.46 -4.66
C PHE A 68 16.56 -7.17 -5.38
N MET A 69 16.40 -6.01 -4.73
CA MET A 69 16.72 -4.71 -5.33
C MET A 69 18.24 -4.50 -5.53
N GLU A 70 19.08 -5.21 -4.79
CA GLU A 70 20.53 -5.26 -5.06
C GLU A 70 20.86 -6.04 -6.34
N LYS A 71 20.14 -7.14 -6.60
CA LYS A 71 20.38 -8.00 -7.78
C LYS A 71 19.68 -7.50 -9.04
N PHE A 72 18.50 -6.94 -8.86
CA PHE A 72 17.61 -6.46 -9.91
C PHE A 72 17.20 -5.03 -9.55
N PRO A 73 18.07 -4.03 -9.78
CA PRO A 73 17.79 -2.65 -9.40
C PRO A 73 16.77 -1.97 -10.32
N THR A 74 16.65 -2.45 -11.56
CA THR A 74 15.82 -1.91 -12.66
C THR A 74 15.01 -3.02 -13.32
N VAL A 75 14.05 -2.64 -14.17
CA VAL A 75 13.20 -3.60 -14.90
C VAL A 75 13.88 -4.10 -16.18
N GLU A 76 14.76 -3.29 -16.77
CA GLU A 76 15.66 -3.63 -17.87
C GLU A 76 16.81 -4.53 -17.41
#